data_AF-A0A0C9VM87-F1
#
_entry.id   AF-A0A0C9VM87-F1
#
_cell.length_a   1.000
_cell.length_b   1.000
_cell.length_c   1.000
_cell.angle_alpha   90.00
_cell.angle_beta   90.00
_cell.angle_gamma   90.00
#
_symmetry.space_group_name_H-M   'P 1'
#
loop_
_entity.id
_entity.type
_entity.pdbx_description
1 polymer ?
#
loop_
_entity_poly.entity_id
_entity_poly.type
_entity_poly.pdbx_seq_one_letter_code
_entity_poly.pdbx_strand_id
1 'polypeptide(L)'
;IFTWFTIDKTDTIILYAFPGQQIEAVLPNIASSTILSQGFTSITAKISNTSLIITGSPSVGSTTFIKSGSTSIIIADKFTARTFWNPKIDTNASPYDVAPDVASVFISDPCLVRNASISTAGSILNILGDLNQTTRLEVLAPAAVTNITWNGVAVVTSATPQGTLKGTLSFTLKVPTLQLYRFVAGGLEEAGTSDAHKTPRGIRRYQLLGGGDFDTWKIIGNFGGEAGPDIVRGNLNEGGLFVERQGTHLPGYSTQNNSWTTGSTCNPLTTDLSAAGIKAFRASFNLNFPAGSDIPVALSFTRTFSSRHRSVIYVNGWQLGRFSSADGPQTLFLLPDGILNSSGNNTLLITLWSLDTQGAKFADIELVSTALVQSSKTPLPGNVSIVPAIMLKPIYLIISEMELGTAFLVY
;
A
#
# COMPACT_ATOMS: atom_id res chain seq x y z
N ILE A 1 15.95 -4.19 25.47
CA ILE A 1 15.50 -2.77 25.58
C ILE A 1 14.73 -2.46 24.30
N PHE A 2 13.59 -1.78 24.40
CA PHE A 2 12.82 -1.26 23.26
C PHE A 2 13.25 0.18 22.95
N THR A 3 13.11 1.06 23.94
CA THR A 3 13.57 2.45 23.94
C THR A 3 13.86 2.90 25.37
N TRP A 4 14.35 4.11 25.53
CA TRP A 4 14.49 4.81 26.80
C TRP A 4 14.39 6.32 26.56
N PHE A 5 13.96 7.11 27.55
CA PHE A 5 13.79 8.56 27.45
C PHE A 5 13.59 9.18 28.84
N THR A 6 13.70 10.50 28.96
CA THR A 6 13.45 11.24 30.21
C THR A 6 12.19 12.11 30.10
N ILE A 7 11.27 11.97 31.05
CA ILE A 7 10.07 12.84 31.19
C ILE A 7 10.05 13.39 32.61
N ASP A 8 9.92 14.71 32.79
CA ASP A 8 9.87 15.39 34.09
C ASP A 8 10.99 14.97 35.06
N LYS A 9 12.22 14.83 34.54
CA LYS A 9 13.40 14.34 35.28
C LYS A 9 13.24 12.91 35.83
N THR A 10 12.28 12.14 35.31
CA THR A 10 12.16 10.69 35.50
C THR A 10 12.71 9.98 34.26
N ASP A 11 13.80 9.24 34.43
CA ASP A 11 14.36 8.40 33.37
C ASP A 11 13.53 7.11 33.25
N THR A 12 13.04 6.85 32.04
CA THR A 12 12.16 5.71 31.72
C THR A 12 12.88 4.76 30.76
N ILE A 13 13.02 3.49 31.13
CA ILE A 13 13.53 2.44 30.23
C ILE A 13 12.42 1.44 29.92
N ILE A 14 12.23 1.12 28.64
CA ILE A 14 11.25 0.13 28.20
C ILE A 14 11.99 -1.19 27.87
N LEU A 15 11.56 -2.27 28.53
CA LEU A 15 12.09 -3.62 28.38
C LEU A 15 11.02 -4.56 27.82
N TYR A 16 11.45 -5.62 27.14
CA TYR A 16 10.57 -6.69 26.70
C TYR A 16 11.30 -8.04 26.66
N ALA A 17 10.53 -9.11 26.80
CA ALA A 17 10.97 -10.49 26.62
C ALA A 17 9.83 -11.33 26.02
N PHE A 18 10.08 -12.56 25.58
CA PHE A 18 9.01 -13.44 25.14
C PHE A 18 8.09 -13.83 26.32
N PRO A 19 6.78 -14.08 26.10
CA PRO A 19 5.90 -14.62 27.14
C PRO A 19 6.50 -15.87 27.80
N GLY A 20 6.48 -15.94 29.13
CA GLY A 20 7.05 -17.03 29.93
C GLY A 20 8.58 -17.05 30.03
N GLN A 21 9.31 -16.23 29.26
CA GLN A 21 10.77 -16.11 29.37
C GLN A 21 11.13 -15.47 30.71
N GLN A 22 11.94 -16.17 31.52
CA GLN A 22 12.50 -15.59 32.74
C GLN A 22 13.50 -14.48 32.39
N ILE A 23 13.40 -13.37 33.12
CA ILE A 23 14.31 -12.23 33.03
C ILE A 23 14.84 -11.84 34.41
N GLU A 24 16.03 -11.25 34.40
CA GLU A 24 16.55 -10.41 35.47
C GLU A 24 17.07 -9.10 34.84
N ALA A 25 16.79 -7.98 35.48
CA ALA A 25 17.34 -6.67 35.14
C ALA A 25 17.75 -5.95 36.42
N VAL A 26 18.93 -5.33 36.43
CA VAL A 26 19.49 -4.63 37.59
C VAL A 26 19.88 -3.22 37.18
N LEU A 27 19.36 -2.22 37.90
CA LEU A 27 19.73 -0.81 37.74
C LEU A 27 20.38 -0.31 39.04
N PRO A 28 21.64 0.18 39.01
CA PRO A 28 22.31 0.72 40.18
C PRO A 28 21.88 2.17 40.48
N ASN A 29 22.41 2.73 41.58
CA ASN A 29 22.30 4.16 41.96
C ASN A 29 20.86 4.67 42.23
N ILE A 30 19.97 3.77 42.61
CA ILE A 30 18.57 4.05 42.96
C ILE A 30 18.53 4.60 44.38
N ALA A 31 18.33 5.93 44.50
CA ALA A 31 18.39 6.67 45.76
C ALA A 31 17.11 6.56 46.62
N SER A 32 15.99 6.09 46.06
CA SER A 32 14.75 5.85 46.81
C SER A 32 14.72 4.43 47.36
N SER A 33 14.07 4.21 48.51
CA SER A 33 13.76 2.89 49.05
C SER A 33 12.35 2.40 48.69
N THR A 34 11.52 3.25 48.07
CA THR A 34 10.11 2.96 47.74
C THR A 34 9.99 2.43 46.31
N ILE A 35 9.18 1.40 46.11
CA ILE A 35 8.82 0.87 44.80
C ILE A 35 7.30 0.98 44.64
N LEU A 36 6.86 1.62 43.56
CA LEU A 36 5.50 1.50 43.05
C LEU A 36 5.53 0.52 41.89
N SER A 37 4.68 -0.52 41.93
CA SER A 37 4.52 -1.47 40.83
C SER A 37 3.04 -1.57 40.46
N GLN A 38 2.73 -1.53 39.16
CA GLN A 38 1.38 -1.57 38.61
C GLN A 38 1.36 -2.48 37.37
N GLY A 39 0.32 -3.30 37.22
CA GLY A 39 0.23 -4.28 36.12
C GLY A 39 0.36 -5.72 36.61
N PHE A 40 1.18 -6.52 35.94
CA PHE A 40 1.23 -7.97 36.14
C PHE A 40 2.23 -8.39 37.23
N THR A 41 1.75 -9.16 38.20
CA THR A 41 2.50 -9.66 39.37
C THR A 41 3.53 -10.74 39.05
N SER A 42 3.53 -11.29 37.83
CA SER A 42 4.57 -12.22 37.35
C SER A 42 5.92 -11.52 37.08
N ILE A 43 5.94 -10.19 37.14
CA ILE A 43 7.15 -9.36 37.24
C ILE A 43 7.19 -8.76 38.64
N THR A 44 8.30 -8.95 39.34
CA THR A 44 8.53 -8.46 40.71
C THR A 44 9.76 -7.56 40.76
N ALA A 45 9.80 -6.63 41.72
CA ALA A 45 10.89 -5.70 41.90
C ALA A 45 11.24 -5.52 43.38
N LYS A 46 12.54 -5.41 43.67
CA LYS A 46 13.10 -5.16 45.01
C LYS A 46 14.30 -4.22 44.91
N ILE A 47 14.61 -3.51 46.00
CA ILE A 47 15.83 -2.69 46.09
C ILE A 47 16.77 -3.33 47.10
N SER A 48 18.04 -3.46 46.71
CA SER A 48 19.12 -4.04 47.51
C SER A 48 20.41 -3.31 47.18
N ASN A 49 21.16 -2.83 48.18
CA ASN A 49 22.41 -2.09 48.00
C ASN A 49 22.32 -1.01 46.89
N THR A 50 21.37 -0.08 47.05
CA THR A 50 20.99 0.99 46.10
C THR A 50 20.75 0.54 44.65
N SER A 51 20.45 -0.75 44.43
CA SER A 51 20.17 -1.31 43.12
C SER A 51 18.73 -1.83 43.05
N LEU A 52 17.97 -1.38 42.04
CA LEU A 52 16.64 -1.93 41.71
C LEU A 52 16.85 -3.22 40.90
N ILE A 53 16.46 -4.35 41.50
CA ILE A 53 16.51 -5.68 40.91
C ILE A 53 15.09 -6.06 40.52
N ILE A 54 14.89 -6.39 39.25
CA ILE A 54 13.59 -6.76 38.67
C ILE A 54 13.70 -8.16 38.10
N THR A 55 12.80 -9.07 38.52
CA THR A 55 12.82 -10.49 38.12
C THR A 55 11.43 -11.04 37.85
N GLY A 56 11.38 -12.12 37.05
CA GLY A 56 10.16 -12.87 36.77
C GLY A 56 9.99 -13.14 35.28
N SER A 57 8.76 -13.29 34.80
CA SER A 57 8.46 -13.45 33.37
C SER A 57 7.20 -12.68 32.94
N PRO A 58 7.18 -12.06 31.75
CA PRO A 58 5.98 -11.43 31.22
C PRO A 58 4.99 -12.49 30.71
N SER A 59 3.70 -12.16 30.73
CA SER A 59 2.61 -13.00 30.18
C SER A 59 2.10 -12.42 28.84
N VAL A 60 1.35 -13.18 28.05
CA VAL A 60 0.76 -12.65 26.80
C VAL A 60 -0.20 -11.50 27.11
N GLY A 61 -0.05 -10.35 26.44
CA GLY A 61 -0.87 -9.17 26.66
C GLY A 61 -0.43 -8.34 27.87
N SER A 62 0.78 -8.57 28.42
CA SER A 62 1.21 -7.97 29.68
C SER A 62 1.99 -6.67 29.52
N THR A 63 1.79 -5.77 30.47
CA THR A 63 2.67 -4.61 30.71
C THR A 63 2.67 -4.32 32.21
N THR A 64 3.86 -4.19 32.78
CA THR A 64 4.08 -3.84 34.19
C THR A 64 4.94 -2.58 34.25
N PHE A 65 4.44 -1.58 35.00
CA PHE A 65 5.10 -0.31 35.25
C PHE A 65 5.70 -0.33 36.66
N ILE A 66 6.99 -0.07 36.78
CA ILE A 66 7.73 -0.01 38.04
C ILE A 66 8.34 1.38 38.16
N LYS A 67 8.12 2.09 39.28
CA LYS A 67 8.75 3.39 39.55
C LYS A 67 9.41 3.41 40.94
N SER A 68 10.62 3.95 41.00
CA SER A 68 11.34 4.25 42.24
C SER A 68 12.10 5.57 42.08
N GLY A 69 11.72 6.59 42.87
CA GLY A 69 12.26 7.94 42.73
C GLY A 69 12.13 8.49 41.31
N SER A 70 13.26 8.92 40.75
CA SER A 70 13.43 9.43 39.37
C SER A 70 13.67 8.33 38.32
N THR A 71 13.45 7.05 38.64
CA THR A 71 13.61 5.94 37.68
C THR A 71 12.30 5.20 37.47
N SER A 72 11.95 4.98 36.21
CA SER A 72 10.74 4.27 35.75
C SER A 72 11.13 3.15 34.79
N ILE A 73 10.50 1.99 34.90
CA ILE A 73 10.72 0.84 34.03
C ILE A 73 9.37 0.30 33.56
N ILE A 74 9.22 0.17 32.24
CA ILE A 74 8.04 -0.43 31.61
C ILE A 74 8.47 -1.78 31.05
N ILE A 75 7.90 -2.88 31.54
CA ILE A 75 8.21 -4.23 31.06
C ILE A 75 6.97 -4.85 30.41
N ALA A 76 7.07 -5.27 29.16
CA ALA A 76 6.00 -5.94 28.43
C ALA A 76 6.45 -7.26 27.80
N ASP A 77 5.51 -8.06 27.32
CA ASP A 77 5.87 -9.16 26.42
C ASP A 77 6.16 -8.68 24.99
N LYS A 78 6.93 -9.47 24.23
CA LYS A 78 7.42 -9.14 22.87
C LYS A 78 6.31 -9.03 21.79
N PHE A 79 5.07 -9.38 22.08
CA PHE A 79 3.93 -9.13 21.20
C PHE A 79 3.25 -7.80 21.57
N THR A 80 2.98 -7.55 22.86
CA THR A 80 2.49 -6.24 23.33
C THR A 80 3.47 -5.11 23.03
N ALA A 81 4.78 -5.32 23.18
CA ALA A 81 5.81 -4.33 22.85
C ALA A 81 5.88 -3.95 21.35
N ARG A 82 5.09 -4.58 20.46
CA ARG A 82 4.94 -4.17 19.05
C ARG A 82 3.87 -3.12 18.83
N THR A 83 2.99 -2.89 19.81
CA THR A 83 1.99 -1.81 19.77
C THR A 83 2.52 -0.51 20.39
N PHE A 84 3.80 -0.51 20.80
CA PHE A 84 4.46 0.59 21.49
C PHE A 84 5.06 1.58 20.50
N TRP A 85 4.88 2.86 20.78
CA TRP A 85 5.35 3.99 19.99
C TRP A 85 6.05 4.99 20.91
N ASN A 86 7.13 5.58 20.41
CA ASN A 86 7.90 6.59 21.14
C ASN A 86 8.19 7.81 20.24
N PRO A 87 7.16 8.57 19.82
CA PRO A 87 7.35 9.74 18.99
C PRO A 87 8.06 10.86 19.76
N LYS A 88 8.95 11.56 19.05
CA LYS A 88 9.49 12.86 19.44
C LYS A 88 8.34 13.87 19.53
N ILE A 89 8.44 14.80 20.48
CA ILE A 89 7.49 15.92 20.66
C ILE A 89 8.14 17.30 20.52
N ASP A 90 9.47 17.37 20.41
CA ASP A 90 10.18 18.59 20.03
C ASP A 90 10.09 18.81 18.51
N THR A 91 9.57 19.97 18.10
CA THR A 91 9.43 20.37 16.69
C THR A 91 10.74 20.73 16.01
N ASN A 92 11.82 20.93 16.77
CA ASN A 92 13.15 21.26 16.27
C ASN A 92 14.03 20.02 16.03
N ALA A 93 13.61 18.85 16.52
CA ALA A 93 14.40 17.63 16.45
C ALA A 93 14.47 17.07 15.02
N SER A 94 15.69 16.83 14.58
CA SER A 94 16.01 16.09 13.36
C SER A 94 15.57 14.62 13.49
N PRO A 95 15.24 13.92 12.39
CA PRO A 95 15.04 12.47 12.40
C PRO A 95 16.22 11.70 13.05
N TYR A 96 17.45 12.19 12.87
CA TYR A 96 18.68 11.55 13.33
C TYR A 96 18.98 11.70 14.82
N ASP A 97 18.37 12.66 15.51
CA ASP A 97 18.68 12.93 16.93
C ASP A 97 18.25 11.76 17.81
N VAL A 98 19.06 11.39 18.79
CA VAL A 98 18.85 10.18 19.61
C VAL A 98 18.16 10.47 20.93
N ALA A 99 17.59 9.45 21.55
CA ALA A 99 17.25 9.51 22.97
C ALA A 99 18.54 9.42 23.81
N PRO A 100 18.65 10.18 24.92
CA PRO A 100 17.57 10.88 25.63
C PRO A 100 17.42 12.35 25.20
N ASP A 101 18.28 12.84 24.30
CA ASP A 101 18.51 14.25 24.02
C ASP A 101 17.32 14.96 23.35
N VAL A 102 16.33 14.18 22.88
CA VAL A 102 15.06 14.69 22.36
C VAL A 102 13.89 14.31 23.27
N ALA A 103 13.10 15.31 23.66
CA ALA A 103 11.84 15.11 24.35
C ALA A 103 10.90 14.21 23.52
N SER A 104 10.41 13.14 24.14
CA SER A 104 9.51 12.17 23.54
C SER A 104 8.46 11.69 24.55
N VAL A 105 7.40 11.04 24.06
CA VAL A 105 6.35 10.42 24.87
C VAL A 105 6.31 8.92 24.60
N PHE A 106 5.71 8.14 25.51
CA PHE A 106 5.37 6.74 25.24
C PHE A 106 3.88 6.61 25.00
N ILE A 107 3.50 5.88 23.96
CA ILE A 107 2.11 5.58 23.57
C ILE A 107 2.01 4.08 23.27
N SER A 108 0.96 3.39 23.71
CA SER A 108 0.69 1.99 23.36
C SER A 108 -0.73 1.73 22.87
N ASP A 109 -0.84 0.72 21.99
CA ASP A 109 -2.04 0.11 21.39
C ASP A 109 -2.64 0.66 20.06
N PRO A 110 -2.29 1.84 19.52
CA PRO A 110 -2.59 2.18 18.12
C PRO A 110 -1.83 1.35 17.08
N CYS A 111 -2.41 1.23 15.87
CA CYS A 111 -1.80 0.53 14.74
C CYS A 111 -0.57 1.25 14.17
N LEU A 112 -0.58 2.58 14.19
CA LEU A 112 0.57 3.43 13.88
C LEU A 112 0.43 4.75 14.63
N VAL A 113 1.53 5.26 15.20
CA VAL A 113 1.64 6.68 15.56
C VAL A 113 2.62 7.32 14.57
N ARG A 114 2.16 8.32 13.83
CA ARG A 114 2.91 9.04 12.80
C ARG A 114 3.67 10.22 13.38
N ASN A 115 3.05 10.97 14.30
CA ASN A 115 3.65 12.13 14.96
C ASN A 115 2.93 12.43 16.29
N ALA A 116 3.57 13.18 17.18
CA ALA A 116 2.94 13.75 18.36
C ALA A 116 3.49 15.16 18.65
N SER A 117 2.68 16.06 19.20
CA SER A 117 3.11 17.41 19.60
C SER A 117 2.31 17.92 20.80
N ILE A 118 2.99 18.61 21.72
CA ILE A 118 2.32 19.29 22.83
C ILE A 118 1.90 20.69 22.39
N SER A 119 0.72 21.14 22.80
CA SER A 119 0.23 22.50 22.54
C SER A 119 1.10 23.58 23.21
N THR A 120 1.07 24.81 22.71
CA THR A 120 1.83 25.95 23.27
C THR A 120 1.50 26.23 24.75
N ALA A 121 0.35 25.77 25.24
CA ALA A 121 -0.08 25.87 26.64
C ALA A 121 0.38 24.68 27.52
N GLY A 122 1.11 23.71 26.97
CA GLY A 122 1.63 22.53 27.68
C GLY A 122 0.62 21.43 28.01
N SER A 123 -0.69 21.72 27.93
CA SER A 123 -1.74 20.90 28.54
C SER A 123 -2.40 19.85 27.64
N ILE A 124 -2.15 19.89 26.32
CA ILE A 124 -2.75 18.99 25.33
C ILE A 124 -1.65 18.31 24.53
N LEU A 125 -1.61 16.97 24.52
CA LEU A 125 -0.82 16.20 23.57
C LEU A 125 -1.70 15.86 22.37
N ASN A 126 -1.32 16.36 21.19
CA ASN A 126 -1.96 16.05 19.92
C ASN A 126 -1.22 14.89 19.28
N ILE A 127 -1.92 13.80 18.98
CA ILE A 127 -1.36 12.60 18.37
C ILE A 127 -1.92 12.45 16.96
N LEU A 128 -1.05 12.26 15.98
CA LEU A 128 -1.41 11.87 14.62
C LEU A 128 -1.02 10.41 14.43
N GLY A 129 -1.99 9.56 14.13
CA GLY A 129 -1.74 8.14 13.84
C GLY A 129 -2.82 7.49 12.99
N ASP A 130 -2.76 6.16 12.94
CA ASP A 130 -3.70 5.31 12.22
C ASP A 130 -4.31 4.22 13.10
N LEU A 131 -5.54 3.83 12.78
CA LEU A 131 -6.31 2.75 13.40
C LEU A 131 -6.83 1.80 12.32
N ASN A 132 -6.66 0.49 12.52
CA ASN A 132 -7.28 -0.57 11.71
C ASN A 132 -8.43 -1.30 12.45
N GLN A 133 -8.60 -1.02 13.75
CA GLN A 133 -9.65 -1.53 14.62
C GLN A 133 -9.81 -0.59 15.83
N THR A 134 -10.92 -0.72 16.56
CA THR A 134 -11.08 -0.02 17.85
C THR A 134 -10.08 -0.59 18.83
N THR A 135 -9.31 0.27 19.49
CA THR A 135 -8.17 -0.14 20.32
C THR A 135 -8.05 0.71 21.58
N ARG A 136 -7.26 0.24 22.54
CA ARG A 136 -6.93 1.01 23.75
C ARG A 136 -5.96 2.13 23.40
N LEU A 137 -5.80 3.06 24.34
CA LEU A 137 -4.71 4.02 24.34
C LEU A 137 -4.17 4.11 25.77
N GLU A 138 -2.87 3.92 25.94
CA GLU A 138 -2.15 4.31 27.17
C GLU A 138 -0.98 5.23 26.79
N VAL A 139 -0.85 6.35 27.50
CA VAL A 139 0.15 7.39 27.21
C VAL A 139 0.91 7.75 28.47
N LEU A 140 2.25 7.76 28.41
CA LEU A 140 3.11 8.44 29.38
C LEU A 140 3.66 9.72 28.73
N ALA A 141 3.29 10.86 29.31
CA ALA A 141 3.63 12.21 28.85
C ALA A 141 4.00 13.10 30.06
N PRO A 142 4.58 14.30 29.84
CA PRO A 142 4.83 15.26 30.91
C PRO A 142 3.56 15.58 31.72
N ALA A 143 3.68 15.73 33.04
CA ALA A 143 2.56 15.90 33.97
C ALA A 143 1.75 17.19 33.78
N ALA A 144 2.22 18.13 32.95
CA ALA A 144 1.43 19.26 32.47
C ALA A 144 0.33 18.84 31.49
N VAL A 145 0.53 17.76 30.74
CA VAL A 145 -0.45 17.19 29.79
C VAL A 145 -1.59 16.55 30.56
N THR A 146 -2.78 17.12 30.40
CA THR A 146 -4.02 16.64 31.04
C THR A 146 -5.05 16.13 30.03
N ASN A 147 -4.86 16.42 28.74
CA ASN A 147 -5.78 16.08 27.67
C ASN A 147 -5.04 15.49 26.47
N ILE A 148 -5.69 14.58 25.75
CA ILE A 148 -5.19 13.98 24.52
C ILE A 148 -6.12 14.33 23.35
N THR A 149 -5.56 14.63 22.17
CA THR A 149 -6.31 14.53 20.90
C THR A 149 -5.71 13.45 20.01
N TRP A 150 -6.56 12.79 19.23
CA TRP A 150 -6.18 11.82 18.20
C TRP A 150 -6.75 12.28 16.86
N ASN A 151 -5.87 12.52 15.88
CA ASN A 151 -6.22 13.03 14.55
C ASN A 151 -7.11 14.30 14.62
N GLY A 152 -6.87 15.16 15.63
CA GLY A 152 -7.63 16.39 15.89
C GLY A 152 -8.89 16.24 16.75
N VAL A 153 -9.33 15.00 17.07
CA VAL A 153 -10.51 14.73 17.89
C VAL A 153 -10.09 14.49 19.35
N ALA A 154 -10.77 15.12 20.31
CA ALA A 154 -10.50 14.92 21.73
C ALA A 154 -10.77 13.47 22.18
N VAL A 155 -9.86 12.88 22.94
CA VAL A 155 -9.98 11.52 23.49
C VAL A 155 -10.35 11.61 24.97
N VAL A 156 -11.40 10.91 25.38
CA VAL A 156 -11.73 10.79 26.81
C VAL A 156 -10.71 9.88 27.48
N THR A 157 -9.95 10.42 28.43
CA THR A 157 -8.90 9.70 29.17
C THR A 157 -9.04 9.84 30.68
N SER A 158 -8.64 8.81 31.42
CA SER A 158 -8.46 8.84 32.88
C SER A 158 -6.99 8.65 33.26
N ALA A 159 -6.56 9.31 34.35
CA ALA A 159 -5.23 9.13 34.91
C ALA A 159 -5.12 7.82 35.69
N THR A 160 -3.91 7.23 35.72
CA THR A 160 -3.63 5.95 36.38
C THR A 160 -2.69 6.09 37.57
N PRO A 161 -2.61 5.09 38.48
CA PRO A 161 -1.63 5.09 39.57
C PRO A 161 -0.17 5.11 39.13
N GLN A 162 0.15 4.64 37.91
CA GLN A 162 1.49 4.72 37.32
C GLN A 162 1.80 6.07 36.63
N GLY A 163 0.87 7.03 36.62
CA GLY A 163 1.06 8.34 36.00
C GLY A 163 0.85 8.37 34.48
N THR A 164 0.16 7.38 33.92
CA THR A 164 -0.26 7.37 32.51
C THR A 164 -1.69 7.90 32.34
N LEU A 165 -2.03 8.36 31.14
CA LEU A 165 -3.40 8.62 30.71
C LEU A 165 -3.90 7.41 29.90
N LYS A 166 -5.06 6.85 30.27
CA LYS A 166 -5.71 5.72 29.57
C LYS A 166 -7.03 6.14 28.93
N GLY A 167 -7.28 5.67 27.71
CA GLY A 167 -8.54 5.86 26.99
C GLY A 167 -8.79 4.77 25.94
N THR A 168 -9.75 5.02 25.06
CA THR A 168 -10.12 4.13 23.95
C THR A 168 -10.22 4.94 22.67
N LEU A 169 -9.69 4.41 21.57
CA LEU A 169 -9.74 5.00 20.24
C LEU A 169 -10.70 4.20 19.36
N SER A 170 -11.82 4.83 19.00
CA SER A 170 -12.86 4.23 18.18
C SER A 170 -12.50 4.25 16.69
N PHE A 171 -12.52 3.07 16.08
CA PHE A 171 -12.48 2.90 14.62
C PHE A 171 -13.92 2.86 14.10
N THR A 172 -14.24 3.72 13.13
CA THR A 172 -15.62 3.93 12.65
C THR A 172 -15.80 3.70 11.15
N LEU A 173 -14.72 3.39 10.41
CA LEU A 173 -14.80 3.08 8.99
C LEU A 173 -15.60 1.78 8.75
N LYS A 174 -16.30 1.78 7.61
CA LYS A 174 -17.02 0.62 7.08
C LYS A 174 -16.37 0.20 5.76
N VAL A 175 -16.53 -1.07 5.39
CA VAL A 175 -16.14 -1.56 4.05
C VAL A 175 -16.89 -0.70 3.00
N PRO A 176 -16.20 -0.01 2.08
CA PRO A 176 -16.86 0.72 1.01
C PRO A 176 -17.42 -0.25 -0.02
N THR A 177 -18.63 -0.01 -0.52
CA THR A 177 -19.20 -0.80 -1.62
C THR A 177 -18.51 -0.45 -2.94
N LEU A 178 -17.41 -1.14 -3.24
CA LEU A 178 -16.69 -1.00 -4.50
C LEU A 178 -17.47 -1.72 -5.62
N GLN A 179 -18.05 -0.95 -6.56
CA GLN A 179 -18.70 -1.50 -7.75
C GLN A 179 -17.91 -1.20 -9.01
N LEU A 180 -16.95 -2.10 -9.30
CA LEU A 180 -16.49 -2.42 -10.65
C LEU A 180 -15.91 -3.84 -10.65
N TYR A 181 -15.41 -4.32 -11.78
CA TYR A 181 -14.88 -5.68 -11.94
C TYR A 181 -13.31 -5.64 -12.00
N ARG A 182 -12.60 -6.26 -11.01
CA ARG A 182 -11.14 -6.48 -10.60
C ARG A 182 -10.11 -6.25 -11.78
N PHE A 183 -9.09 -7.13 -11.89
CA PHE A 183 -8.08 -7.38 -12.95
C PHE A 183 -6.56 -7.00 -12.65
N VAL A 184 -5.52 -7.68 -13.21
CA VAL A 184 -4.11 -7.90 -12.67
C VAL A 184 -2.94 -7.69 -13.68
N ALA A 185 -1.65 -7.77 -13.24
CA ALA A 185 -0.54 -7.08 -13.94
C ALA A 185 1.02 -7.44 -13.76
N GLY A 186 1.57 -8.64 -13.45
CA GLY A 186 3.03 -8.79 -13.06
C GLY A 186 4.13 -9.27 -14.08
N GLY A 187 5.41 -8.83 -13.91
CA GLY A 187 6.65 -9.45 -14.52
C GLY A 187 7.93 -8.56 -14.68
N LEU A 188 9.16 -9.12 -14.60
CA LEU A 188 10.47 -8.40 -14.73
C LEU A 188 11.62 -9.23 -15.38
N GLU A 189 12.62 -8.53 -15.97
CA GLU A 189 13.98 -8.98 -16.31
C GLU A 189 14.99 -7.90 -15.86
N GLU A 190 16.18 -8.25 -15.38
CA GLU A 190 17.18 -7.28 -14.87
C GLU A 190 18.61 -7.57 -15.36
N ALA A 191 19.50 -6.55 -15.31
CA ALA A 191 20.81 -6.55 -15.94
C ALA A 191 21.98 -6.85 -14.97
N GLY A 192 22.91 -7.71 -15.42
CA GLY A 192 24.20 -7.95 -14.76
C GLY A 192 25.38 -7.39 -15.56
N THR A 193 26.58 -7.92 -15.32
CA THR A 193 27.83 -7.54 -16.04
C THR A 193 27.92 -8.04 -17.48
N SER A 194 26.91 -8.75 -17.98
CA SER A 194 26.83 -9.23 -19.37
C SER A 194 26.00 -8.28 -20.24
N ASP A 195 26.28 -8.31 -21.55
CA ASP A 195 25.52 -7.58 -22.56
C ASP A 195 24.07 -8.12 -22.79
N ALA A 196 23.55 -8.92 -21.85
CA ALA A 196 22.22 -9.51 -21.90
C ALA A 196 21.09 -8.48 -22.00
N HIS A 197 21.30 -7.23 -21.57
CA HIS A 197 20.35 -6.13 -21.80
C HIS A 197 20.12 -5.83 -23.29
N LYS A 198 21.08 -6.15 -24.17
CA LYS A 198 20.97 -6.02 -25.64
C LYS A 198 20.17 -7.15 -26.30
N THR A 199 19.62 -8.09 -25.51
CA THR A 199 18.82 -9.21 -25.99
C THR A 199 17.60 -8.72 -26.80
N PRO A 200 17.53 -8.96 -28.13
CA PRO A 200 16.54 -8.32 -28.97
C PRO A 200 15.13 -8.85 -28.70
N ARG A 201 14.15 -7.95 -28.85
CA ARG A 201 12.71 -8.24 -28.82
C ARG A 201 12.13 -8.10 -30.23
N GLY A 202 11.28 -9.05 -30.63
CA GLY A 202 10.79 -9.19 -32.01
C GLY A 202 11.21 -10.52 -32.64
N ILE A 203 11.09 -10.62 -33.96
CA ILE A 203 11.43 -11.81 -34.74
C ILE A 203 12.96 -11.98 -34.75
N ARG A 204 13.47 -13.13 -34.29
CA ARG A 204 14.91 -13.45 -34.29
C ARG A 204 15.36 -14.24 -35.51
N ARG A 205 14.45 -15.01 -36.12
CA ARG A 205 14.61 -15.78 -37.35
C ARG A 205 13.21 -16.10 -37.88
N TYR A 206 13.09 -16.28 -39.19
CA TYR A 206 11.95 -16.94 -39.84
C TYR A 206 12.46 -17.85 -40.96
N GLN A 207 11.57 -18.66 -41.53
CA GLN A 207 11.80 -19.41 -42.78
C GLN A 207 10.43 -19.74 -43.38
N LEU A 208 10.25 -19.55 -44.69
CA LEU A 208 9.03 -19.97 -45.38
C LEU A 208 9.16 -21.44 -45.82
N LEU A 209 8.25 -22.28 -45.30
CA LEU A 209 8.16 -23.69 -45.69
C LEU A 209 7.46 -23.78 -47.06
N GLY A 210 8.21 -24.24 -48.07
CA GLY A 210 7.82 -24.14 -49.48
C GLY A 210 8.75 -23.23 -50.30
N GLY A 211 9.59 -22.41 -49.66
CA GLY A 211 10.49 -21.46 -50.31
C GLY A 211 9.89 -20.07 -50.47
N GLY A 212 10.60 -19.19 -51.19
CA GLY A 212 10.30 -17.76 -51.25
C GLY A 212 10.79 -16.97 -50.02
N ASP A 213 10.56 -15.67 -50.04
CA ASP A 213 10.85 -14.72 -48.96
C ASP A 213 9.82 -13.56 -48.99
N PHE A 214 9.84 -12.67 -48.00
CA PHE A 214 9.00 -11.47 -47.95
C PHE A 214 9.73 -10.24 -48.52
N ASP A 215 9.17 -9.59 -49.54
CA ASP A 215 9.73 -8.36 -50.13
C ASP A 215 9.76 -7.16 -49.16
N THR A 216 8.95 -7.15 -48.11
CA THR A 216 8.87 -6.05 -47.14
C THR A 216 8.31 -6.51 -45.80
N TRP A 217 8.98 -6.13 -44.72
CA TRP A 217 8.49 -6.23 -43.34
C TRP A 217 8.04 -4.88 -42.80
N LYS A 218 7.02 -4.86 -41.93
CA LYS A 218 6.60 -3.69 -41.16
C LYS A 218 6.44 -4.08 -39.70
N ILE A 219 7.06 -3.31 -38.79
CA ILE A 219 6.98 -3.48 -37.34
C ILE A 219 6.62 -2.15 -36.70
N ILE A 220 5.88 -2.18 -35.58
CA ILE A 220 5.52 -0.99 -34.82
C ILE A 220 5.51 -1.30 -33.32
N GLY A 221 6.19 -0.46 -32.54
CA GLY A 221 6.15 -0.44 -31.08
C GLY A 221 5.06 0.52 -30.58
N ASN A 222 5.35 1.23 -29.49
CA ASN A 222 4.55 2.38 -29.06
C ASN A 222 4.50 3.47 -30.14
N PHE A 223 3.50 4.34 -30.08
CA PHE A 223 3.38 5.41 -31.07
C PHE A 223 4.52 6.42 -30.91
N GLY A 224 5.20 6.77 -32.00
CA GLY A 224 6.38 7.66 -32.00
C GLY A 224 7.71 7.01 -31.58
N GLY A 225 7.70 5.80 -31.01
CA GLY A 225 8.92 5.15 -30.52
C GLY A 225 9.57 5.96 -29.41
N GLU A 226 10.86 6.31 -29.58
CA GLU A 226 11.60 7.19 -28.66
C GLU A 226 11.01 8.62 -28.60
N ALA A 227 10.34 9.07 -29.67
CA ALA A 227 9.64 10.36 -29.74
C ALA A 227 8.14 10.21 -29.41
N GLY A 228 7.80 9.36 -28.43
CA GLY A 228 6.42 9.11 -28.00
C GLY A 228 5.76 10.34 -27.34
N PRO A 229 4.44 10.53 -27.50
CA PRO A 229 3.76 11.77 -27.10
C PRO A 229 3.49 11.92 -25.59
N ASP A 230 3.37 10.82 -24.83
CA ASP A 230 3.12 10.90 -23.38
C ASP A 230 4.40 11.12 -22.57
N ILE A 231 4.84 12.38 -22.55
CA ILE A 231 5.95 12.85 -21.71
C ILE A 231 5.63 12.89 -20.21
N VAL A 232 4.38 12.67 -19.79
CA VAL A 232 3.94 12.70 -18.38
C VAL A 232 4.09 11.32 -17.74
N ARG A 233 3.81 10.25 -18.49
CA ARG A 233 3.93 8.85 -18.02
C ARG A 233 5.20 8.17 -18.48
N GLY A 234 5.87 8.73 -19.49
CA GLY A 234 7.17 8.30 -19.96
C GLY A 234 7.13 7.19 -21.02
N ASN A 235 8.26 7.01 -21.69
CA ASN A 235 8.45 6.16 -22.86
C ASN A 235 8.19 4.65 -22.65
N LEU A 236 8.07 4.17 -21.41
CA LEU A 236 7.79 2.76 -21.08
C LEU A 236 6.34 2.49 -20.63
N ASN A 237 5.50 3.53 -20.52
CA ASN A 237 4.09 3.38 -20.15
C ASN A 237 3.28 2.66 -21.26
N GLU A 238 3.49 3.04 -22.52
CA GLU A 238 2.75 2.49 -23.65
C GLU A 238 3.44 1.27 -24.29
N GLY A 239 2.64 0.24 -24.59
CA GLY A 239 3.02 -0.82 -25.53
C GLY A 239 2.67 -0.51 -26.99
N GLY A 240 2.79 -1.52 -27.86
CA GLY A 240 2.51 -1.41 -29.29
C GLY A 240 1.11 -1.84 -29.74
N LEU A 241 0.17 -2.12 -28.83
CA LEU A 241 -1.20 -2.50 -29.20
C LEU A 241 -1.96 -1.31 -29.81
N PHE A 242 -2.93 -1.57 -30.68
CA PHE A 242 -3.71 -0.52 -31.34
C PHE A 242 -4.34 0.48 -30.35
N VAL A 243 -4.89 0.00 -29.23
CA VAL A 243 -5.52 0.83 -28.19
C VAL A 243 -4.54 1.69 -27.39
N GLU A 244 -3.26 1.29 -27.34
CA GLU A 244 -2.16 2.05 -26.74
C GLU A 244 -1.78 3.17 -27.71
N ARG A 245 -1.45 2.82 -28.96
CA ARG A 245 -1.13 3.73 -30.08
C ARG A 245 -2.27 4.66 -30.56
N GLN A 246 -3.43 4.61 -29.91
CA GLN A 246 -4.58 5.51 -30.13
C GLN A 246 -4.92 6.33 -28.87
N GLY A 247 -4.13 6.23 -27.80
CA GLY A 247 -4.35 6.97 -26.56
C GLY A 247 -5.64 6.60 -25.81
N THR A 248 -6.28 5.48 -26.14
CA THR A 248 -7.63 5.15 -25.60
C THR A 248 -7.61 4.85 -24.10
N HIS A 249 -6.44 4.47 -23.58
CA HIS A 249 -6.15 4.23 -22.18
C HIS A 249 -6.10 5.53 -21.34
N LEU A 250 -5.96 6.69 -21.99
CA LEU A 250 -5.86 7.99 -21.33
C LEU A 250 -7.21 8.47 -20.76
N PRO A 251 -7.18 9.30 -19.70
CA PRO A 251 -8.33 10.09 -19.26
C PRO A 251 -8.85 10.98 -20.41
N GLY A 252 -10.15 11.29 -20.41
CA GLY A 252 -10.74 12.23 -21.37
C GLY A 252 -10.90 11.73 -22.81
N TYR A 253 -10.27 10.61 -23.21
CA TYR A 253 -10.51 10.02 -24.53
C TYR A 253 -12.01 9.68 -24.71
N SER A 254 -12.60 10.11 -25.83
CA SER A 254 -14.02 9.90 -26.14
C SER A 254 -14.23 8.61 -26.93
N THR A 255 -15.17 7.77 -26.48
CA THR A 255 -15.58 6.54 -27.17
C THR A 255 -16.63 6.77 -28.24
N GLN A 256 -17.35 7.90 -28.20
CA GLN A 256 -18.59 8.13 -28.97
C GLN A 256 -18.42 8.07 -30.49
N ASN A 257 -17.28 8.53 -31.01
CA ASN A 257 -17.01 8.62 -32.46
C ASN A 257 -15.98 7.58 -32.96
N ASN A 258 -15.58 6.63 -32.12
CA ASN A 258 -14.39 5.79 -32.32
C ASN A 258 -14.71 4.28 -32.38
N SER A 259 -15.90 3.90 -32.86
CA SER A 259 -16.34 2.50 -33.07
C SER A 259 -16.32 1.59 -31.83
N TRP A 260 -16.39 2.17 -30.62
CA TRP A 260 -16.51 1.40 -29.38
C TRP A 260 -17.95 0.95 -29.13
N THR A 261 -18.19 -0.35 -28.98
CA THR A 261 -19.48 -0.87 -28.50
C THR A 261 -19.74 -0.43 -27.06
N THR A 262 -20.91 0.13 -26.79
CA THR A 262 -21.29 0.65 -25.46
C THR A 262 -22.53 -0.06 -24.90
N GLY A 263 -22.64 -0.14 -23.58
CA GLY A 263 -23.80 -0.70 -22.86
C GLY A 263 -23.50 -2.07 -22.23
N SER A 264 -24.54 -2.73 -21.73
CA SER A 264 -24.45 -4.00 -20.99
C SER A 264 -23.89 -5.18 -21.80
N THR A 265 -23.86 -5.07 -23.12
CA THR A 265 -23.24 -6.03 -24.04
C THR A 265 -21.71 -5.91 -24.12
N CYS A 266 -21.12 -4.83 -23.58
CA CYS A 266 -19.68 -4.62 -23.46
C CYS A 266 -19.22 -4.90 -22.01
N ASN A 267 -19.48 -6.11 -21.52
CA ASN A 267 -19.05 -6.57 -20.20
C ASN A 267 -17.94 -7.62 -20.37
N PRO A 268 -16.70 -7.38 -19.90
CA PRO A 268 -15.60 -8.31 -20.08
C PRO A 268 -15.81 -9.73 -19.51
N LEU A 269 -16.75 -9.95 -18.58
CA LEU A 269 -17.09 -11.31 -18.11
C LEU A 269 -18.08 -12.07 -19.00
N THR A 270 -18.80 -11.39 -19.90
CA THR A 270 -19.75 -12.03 -20.83
C THR A 270 -19.39 -11.83 -22.30
N THR A 271 -18.55 -10.85 -22.62
CA THR A 271 -17.97 -10.62 -23.94
C THR A 271 -16.65 -11.40 -24.08
N ASP A 272 -16.73 -12.64 -24.55
CA ASP A 272 -15.55 -13.44 -24.84
C ASP A 272 -14.85 -13.08 -26.16
N LEU A 273 -13.71 -13.69 -26.42
CA LEU A 273 -13.18 -13.96 -27.75
C LEU A 273 -13.50 -15.42 -28.09
N SER A 274 -14.02 -15.67 -29.29
CA SER A 274 -14.26 -17.01 -29.85
C SER A 274 -13.10 -17.55 -30.71
N ALA A 275 -12.08 -16.73 -30.96
CA ALA A 275 -10.87 -17.06 -31.71
C ALA A 275 -9.66 -16.25 -31.19
N ALA A 276 -8.46 -16.62 -31.62
CA ALA A 276 -7.24 -15.90 -31.27
C ALA A 276 -7.32 -14.43 -31.74
N GLY A 277 -6.91 -13.48 -30.89
CA GLY A 277 -7.08 -12.06 -31.16
C GLY A 277 -7.02 -11.19 -29.90
N ILE A 278 -7.31 -9.90 -30.04
CA ILE A 278 -7.24 -8.93 -28.95
C ILE A 278 -8.51 -8.08 -28.91
N LYS A 279 -9.20 -8.07 -27.76
CA LYS A 279 -10.23 -7.08 -27.41
C LYS A 279 -9.70 -6.12 -26.33
N ALA A 280 -10.33 -4.97 -26.19
CA ALA A 280 -10.08 -4.04 -25.10
C ALA A 280 -11.41 -3.57 -24.49
N PHE A 281 -11.41 -3.40 -23.18
CA PHE A 281 -12.55 -2.95 -22.40
C PHE A 281 -12.17 -1.68 -21.67
N ARG A 282 -13.03 -0.66 -21.72
CA ARG A 282 -12.81 0.64 -21.08
C ARG A 282 -14.02 1.01 -20.26
N ALA A 283 -13.81 1.32 -18.99
CA ALA A 283 -14.84 1.70 -18.04
C ALA A 283 -14.43 2.98 -17.29
N SER A 284 -15.42 3.68 -16.74
CA SER A 284 -15.21 4.74 -15.76
C SER A 284 -15.95 4.44 -14.48
N PHE A 285 -15.37 4.81 -13.35
CA PHE A 285 -15.91 4.51 -12.01
C PHE A 285 -15.58 5.62 -11.03
N ASN A 286 -16.55 5.94 -10.15
CA ASN A 286 -16.37 6.92 -9.10
C ASN A 286 -15.97 6.25 -7.78
N LEU A 287 -15.03 6.86 -7.06
CA LEU A 287 -14.76 6.57 -5.66
C LEU A 287 -15.10 7.80 -4.81
N ASN A 288 -15.51 7.55 -3.58
CA ASN A 288 -15.85 8.58 -2.60
C ASN A 288 -15.51 8.07 -1.19
N PHE A 289 -14.21 7.89 -0.92
CA PHE A 289 -13.75 7.41 0.38
C PHE A 289 -13.87 8.50 1.47
N PRO A 290 -14.15 8.13 2.74
CA PRO A 290 -14.21 9.08 3.83
C PRO A 290 -12.89 9.83 4.02
N ALA A 291 -12.97 11.14 4.29
CA ALA A 291 -11.81 11.92 4.71
C ALA A 291 -11.21 11.31 5.99
N GLY A 292 -9.87 11.27 6.07
CA GLY A 292 -9.18 10.58 7.17
C GLY A 292 -9.24 9.05 7.06
N SER A 293 -9.28 8.50 5.85
CA SER A 293 -9.08 7.08 5.59
C SER A 293 -7.94 6.82 4.59
N ASP A 294 -7.22 5.73 4.81
CA ASP A 294 -6.39 5.07 3.81
C ASP A 294 -7.03 3.71 3.53
N ILE A 295 -7.49 3.51 2.30
CA ILE A 295 -8.18 2.30 1.86
C ILE A 295 -7.43 1.80 0.63
N PRO A 296 -6.44 0.91 0.80
CA PRO A 296 -5.68 0.36 -0.31
C PRO A 296 -6.60 -0.43 -1.24
N VAL A 297 -6.85 0.13 -2.41
CA VAL A 297 -7.63 -0.52 -3.47
C VAL A 297 -6.72 -1.45 -4.25
N ALA A 298 -7.26 -2.60 -4.61
CA ALA A 298 -6.62 -3.55 -5.47
C ALA A 298 -7.58 -4.16 -6.49
N LEU A 299 -6.94 -4.78 -7.46
CA LEU A 299 -7.50 -5.24 -8.71
C LEU A 299 -6.94 -6.68 -8.84
N SER A 300 -7.73 -7.70 -8.46
CA SER A 300 -7.39 -9.14 -8.42
C SER A 300 -7.80 -9.95 -9.68
N PHE A 301 -7.52 -11.26 -9.81
CA PHE A 301 -8.01 -12.10 -10.93
C PHE A 301 -8.39 -13.48 -10.40
N THR A 302 -9.55 -14.00 -10.81
CA THR A 302 -9.74 -15.45 -10.88
C THR A 302 -8.95 -15.99 -12.07
N ARG A 303 -7.91 -16.78 -11.80
CA ARG A 303 -7.03 -17.36 -12.84
C ARG A 303 -7.61 -18.66 -13.39
N THR A 304 -7.49 -18.91 -14.69
CA THR A 304 -8.03 -20.12 -15.33
C THR A 304 -7.14 -20.54 -16.50
N PHE A 305 -6.37 -21.62 -16.30
CA PHE A 305 -5.37 -22.10 -17.26
C PHE A 305 -5.95 -22.60 -18.59
N SER A 306 -7.19 -23.08 -18.58
CA SER A 306 -7.90 -23.59 -19.77
C SER A 306 -8.41 -22.50 -20.72
N SER A 307 -8.23 -21.22 -20.37
CA SER A 307 -8.51 -20.09 -21.25
C SER A 307 -7.29 -19.18 -21.29
N ARG A 308 -6.33 -19.49 -22.17
CA ARG A 308 -5.01 -18.82 -22.16
C ARG A 308 -5.13 -17.42 -22.76
N HIS A 309 -4.91 -16.42 -21.92
CA HIS A 309 -4.95 -15.03 -22.33
C HIS A 309 -3.96 -14.17 -21.54
N ARG A 310 -3.62 -13.03 -22.14
CA ARG A 310 -2.84 -11.96 -21.53
C ARG A 310 -3.64 -10.66 -21.50
N SER A 311 -3.30 -9.80 -20.54
CA SER A 311 -3.96 -8.51 -20.34
C SER A 311 -2.92 -7.45 -20.01
N VAL A 312 -3.12 -6.24 -20.51
CA VAL A 312 -2.41 -5.02 -20.08
C VAL A 312 -3.43 -4.14 -19.36
N ILE A 313 -3.03 -3.51 -18.25
CA ILE A 313 -3.93 -2.72 -17.40
C ILE A 313 -3.46 -1.29 -17.26
N TYR A 314 -4.40 -0.36 -17.46
CA TYR A 314 -4.23 1.06 -17.33
C TYR A 314 -5.28 1.67 -16.38
N VAL A 315 -4.84 2.46 -15.40
CA VAL A 315 -5.70 3.28 -14.54
C VAL A 315 -5.32 4.74 -14.71
N ASN A 316 -6.27 5.59 -15.11
CA ASN A 316 -6.06 7.01 -15.39
C ASN A 316 -4.87 7.28 -16.36
N GLY A 317 -4.70 6.38 -17.34
CA GLY A 317 -3.61 6.38 -18.32
C GLY A 317 -2.32 5.71 -17.85
N TRP A 318 -2.13 5.46 -16.55
CA TRP A 318 -0.93 4.80 -16.03
C TRP A 318 -1.02 3.30 -16.18
N GLN A 319 -0.02 2.73 -16.84
CA GLN A 319 0.17 1.30 -16.96
C GLN A 319 0.56 0.75 -15.59
N LEU A 320 -0.31 -0.09 -15.02
CA LEU A 320 -0.06 -0.73 -13.72
C LEU A 320 0.32 -2.21 -13.86
N GLY A 321 0.42 -2.71 -15.10
CA GLY A 321 1.21 -3.90 -15.47
C GLY A 321 0.56 -4.86 -16.51
N ARG A 322 1.02 -6.12 -16.58
CA ARG A 322 0.52 -7.18 -17.50
C ARG A 322 0.17 -8.53 -16.84
N PHE A 323 -1.05 -9.04 -16.96
CA PHE A 323 -1.43 -10.38 -16.47
C PHE A 323 -1.30 -11.47 -17.54
N SER A 324 -1.11 -12.71 -17.09
CA SER A 324 -1.21 -13.94 -17.89
C SER A 324 -1.98 -15.01 -17.14
N SER A 325 -3.01 -15.59 -17.76
CA SER A 325 -3.83 -16.65 -17.12
C SER A 325 -3.12 -18.00 -17.05
N ALA A 326 -2.19 -18.25 -17.98
CA ALA A 326 -1.36 -19.44 -17.99
C ALA A 326 -0.18 -19.33 -17.01
N ASP A 327 0.57 -18.23 -17.10
CA ASP A 327 1.89 -18.11 -16.45
C ASP A 327 1.77 -17.75 -14.95
N GLY A 328 0.95 -16.74 -14.62
CA GLY A 328 0.84 -16.22 -13.26
C GLY A 328 2.19 -15.68 -12.70
N PRO A 329 2.49 -15.84 -11.40
CA PRO A 329 1.62 -16.34 -10.34
C PRO A 329 0.61 -15.29 -9.87
N GLN A 330 0.92 -13.99 -10.06
CA GLN A 330 0.27 -12.89 -9.37
C GLN A 330 -1.19 -12.73 -9.80
N THR A 331 -2.07 -12.52 -8.82
CA THR A 331 -3.53 -12.40 -8.97
C THR A 331 -4.11 -11.25 -8.14
N LEU A 332 -3.30 -10.28 -7.72
CA LEU A 332 -3.72 -9.09 -6.97
C LEU A 332 -2.79 -7.90 -7.26
N PHE A 333 -3.37 -6.76 -7.66
CA PHE A 333 -2.65 -5.55 -8.06
C PHE A 333 -3.15 -4.32 -7.33
N LEU A 334 -2.26 -3.69 -6.57
CA LEU A 334 -2.53 -2.45 -5.86
C LEU A 334 -2.73 -1.31 -6.88
N LEU A 335 -3.79 -0.53 -6.70
CA LEU A 335 -4.04 0.71 -7.43
C LEU A 335 -3.69 1.86 -6.49
N PRO A 336 -2.49 2.45 -6.59
CA PRO A 336 -2.02 3.40 -5.59
C PRO A 336 -2.84 4.70 -5.65
N ASP A 337 -3.23 5.15 -4.46
CA ASP A 337 -3.82 6.47 -4.20
C ASP A 337 -2.93 7.58 -4.80
N GLY A 338 -3.55 8.58 -5.43
CA GLY A 338 -2.86 9.60 -6.23
C GLY A 338 -2.83 9.28 -7.74
N ILE A 339 -2.51 8.04 -8.15
CA ILE A 339 -2.80 7.56 -9.52
C ILE A 339 -4.30 7.24 -9.61
N LEU A 340 -4.81 6.54 -8.61
CA LEU A 340 -6.23 6.38 -8.35
C LEU A 340 -6.76 7.65 -7.67
N ASN A 341 -7.86 8.19 -8.16
CA ASN A 341 -8.59 9.27 -7.50
C ASN A 341 -9.60 8.66 -6.51
N SER A 342 -9.22 8.64 -5.22
CA SER A 342 -9.98 8.07 -4.09
C SER A 342 -11.26 8.83 -3.73
N SER A 343 -11.42 10.06 -4.24
CA SER A 343 -12.61 10.92 -4.04
C SER A 343 -13.12 11.52 -5.35
N GLY A 344 -13.02 10.78 -6.47
CA GLY A 344 -13.44 11.27 -7.78
C GLY A 344 -13.60 10.19 -8.84
N ASN A 345 -13.71 10.62 -10.11
CA ASN A 345 -13.86 9.71 -11.24
C ASN A 345 -12.51 9.14 -11.69
N ASN A 346 -12.52 7.87 -12.07
CA ASN A 346 -11.40 7.10 -12.57
C ASN A 346 -11.73 6.48 -13.93
N THR A 347 -10.71 6.21 -14.74
CA THR A 347 -10.80 5.46 -15.99
C THR A 347 -9.95 4.19 -15.88
N LEU A 348 -10.54 3.05 -16.23
CA LEU A 348 -9.89 1.74 -16.31
C LEU A 348 -9.90 1.28 -17.77
N LEU A 349 -8.75 0.88 -18.32
CA LEU A 349 -8.68 0.14 -19.59
C LEU A 349 -7.91 -1.16 -19.38
N ILE A 350 -8.48 -2.26 -19.89
CA ILE A 350 -7.90 -3.60 -19.79
C ILE A 350 -8.04 -4.33 -21.14
N THR A 351 -6.99 -5.03 -21.57
CA THR A 351 -7.02 -5.86 -22.78
C THR A 351 -7.28 -7.34 -22.49
N LEU A 352 -7.94 -8.02 -23.43
CA LEU A 352 -8.08 -9.48 -23.48
C LEU A 352 -7.41 -9.96 -24.76
N TRP A 353 -6.17 -10.45 -24.66
CA TRP A 353 -5.45 -11.09 -25.76
C TRP A 353 -5.57 -12.61 -25.62
N SER A 354 -6.41 -13.25 -26.43
CA SER A 354 -6.47 -14.71 -26.53
C SER A 354 -5.22 -15.24 -27.25
N LEU A 355 -4.64 -16.31 -26.69
CA LEU A 355 -3.49 -17.02 -27.25
C LEU A 355 -3.89 -18.31 -27.99
N ASP A 356 -5.19 -18.61 -28.10
CA ASP A 356 -5.72 -19.91 -28.57
C ASP A 356 -6.77 -19.75 -29.68
N THR A 357 -6.82 -20.71 -30.61
CA THR A 357 -7.79 -20.72 -31.72
C THR A 357 -9.24 -20.90 -31.28
N GLN A 358 -9.48 -21.42 -30.07
CA GLN A 358 -10.79 -21.49 -29.41
C GLN A 358 -11.17 -20.17 -28.71
N GLY A 359 -10.34 -19.13 -28.84
CA GLY A 359 -10.55 -17.85 -28.19
C GLY A 359 -10.18 -17.85 -26.71
N ALA A 360 -10.71 -16.89 -25.97
CA ALA A 360 -10.50 -16.79 -24.53
C ALA A 360 -11.59 -15.96 -23.87
N LYS A 361 -11.78 -16.20 -22.58
CA LYS A 361 -12.60 -15.35 -21.73
C LYS A 361 -12.00 -15.18 -20.36
N PHE A 362 -12.44 -14.12 -19.72
CA PHE A 362 -12.21 -13.86 -18.33
C PHE A 362 -13.07 -14.76 -17.43
N ALA A 363 -12.52 -15.18 -16.29
CA ALA A 363 -13.22 -16.06 -15.35
C ALA A 363 -14.10 -15.25 -14.37
N ASP A 364 -13.51 -14.37 -13.56
CA ASP A 364 -14.24 -13.43 -12.70
C ASP A 364 -13.35 -12.27 -12.21
N ILE A 365 -13.85 -11.04 -12.37
CA ILE A 365 -13.41 -9.65 -12.06
C ILE A 365 -14.19 -8.97 -10.84
N GLU A 366 -13.65 -8.39 -9.75
CA GLU A 366 -14.31 -7.51 -8.69
C GLU A 366 -13.40 -6.35 -8.07
N LEU A 367 -13.75 -5.07 -8.01
CA LEU A 367 -12.83 -4.06 -7.41
C LEU A 367 -12.74 -4.26 -5.88
N VAL A 368 -11.56 -4.50 -5.31
CA VAL A 368 -11.42 -4.90 -3.87
C VAL A 368 -10.63 -3.90 -3.01
N SER A 369 -10.96 -3.82 -1.73
CA SER A 369 -10.13 -3.17 -0.70
C SER A 369 -9.32 -4.21 0.06
N THR A 370 -8.00 -4.07 0.17
CA THR A 370 -7.15 -5.04 0.90
C THR A 370 -7.00 -4.72 2.39
N ALA A 371 -7.30 -3.49 2.80
CA ALA A 371 -7.35 -3.05 4.19
C ALA A 371 -8.33 -1.88 4.36
N LEU A 372 -8.67 -1.57 5.61
CA LEU A 372 -9.38 -0.36 6.02
C LEU A 372 -8.59 0.30 7.14
N VAL A 373 -8.14 1.54 6.94
CA VAL A 373 -7.32 2.26 7.92
C VAL A 373 -7.88 3.67 8.12
N GLN A 374 -8.28 4.01 9.34
CA GLN A 374 -8.66 5.36 9.74
C GLN A 374 -7.37 6.12 10.05
N SER A 375 -7.00 7.08 9.20
CA SER A 375 -5.62 7.59 9.09
C SER A 375 -5.54 9.11 9.20
N SER A 376 -4.40 9.59 9.70
CA SER A 376 -3.97 11.00 9.65
C SER A 376 -3.06 11.33 8.46
N LYS A 377 -2.82 10.37 7.56
CA LYS A 377 -2.16 10.59 6.26
C LYS A 377 -2.85 11.73 5.53
N THR A 378 -2.08 12.73 5.11
CA THR A 378 -2.56 13.81 4.24
C THR A 378 -3.15 13.20 2.95
N PRO A 379 -4.41 13.48 2.59
CA PRO A 379 -4.98 12.98 1.35
C PRO A 379 -4.13 13.38 0.15
N LEU A 380 -3.79 12.43 -0.72
CA LEU A 380 -3.14 12.72 -1.97
C LEU A 380 -4.21 13.24 -2.95
N PRO A 381 -4.15 14.48 -3.44
CA PRO A 381 -5.10 14.93 -4.44
C PRO A 381 -4.91 14.09 -5.70
N GLY A 382 -5.94 13.34 -6.07
CA GLY A 382 -5.99 12.48 -7.26
C GLY A 382 -5.98 13.30 -8.55
N ASN A 383 -4.87 13.99 -8.82
CA ASN A 383 -4.64 14.84 -9.97
C ASN A 383 -4.50 13.97 -11.21
N VAL A 384 -5.65 13.57 -11.76
CA VAL A 384 -5.76 12.88 -13.05
C VAL A 384 -5.20 13.80 -14.13
N SER A 385 -3.91 13.66 -14.43
CA SER A 385 -3.21 14.48 -15.41
C SER A 385 -3.80 14.28 -16.79
N ILE A 386 -4.63 15.25 -17.19
CA ILE A 386 -5.14 15.42 -18.54
C ILE A 386 -3.98 15.89 -19.40
N VAL A 387 -3.16 14.94 -19.85
CA VAL A 387 -2.55 15.06 -21.18
C VAL A 387 -3.75 15.25 -22.12
N PRO A 388 -3.84 16.35 -22.88
CA PRO A 388 -4.89 16.48 -23.88
C PRO A 388 -4.86 15.24 -24.75
N ALA A 389 -6.02 14.70 -25.12
CA ALA A 389 -6.07 13.72 -26.19
C ALA A 389 -5.64 14.44 -27.48
N ILE A 390 -4.32 14.49 -27.72
CA ILE A 390 -3.72 14.95 -28.96
C ILE A 390 -4.47 14.19 -30.03
N MET A 391 -5.14 14.93 -30.93
CA MET A 391 -6.01 14.30 -31.92
C MET A 391 -5.16 13.52 -32.90
N LEU A 392 -4.86 12.27 -32.53
CA LEU A 392 -4.41 11.19 -33.37
C LEU A 392 -5.51 10.98 -34.39
N LYS A 393 -5.49 11.81 -35.45
CA LYS A 393 -6.38 11.69 -36.60
C LYS A 393 -6.35 10.23 -37.03
N PRO A 394 -7.50 9.57 -37.22
CA PRO A 394 -7.53 8.14 -37.48
C PRO A 394 -6.71 7.82 -38.73
N ILE A 395 -5.52 7.26 -38.51
CA ILE A 395 -4.69 6.73 -39.59
C ILE A 395 -5.32 5.40 -39.96
N TYR A 396 -6.11 5.40 -41.03
CA TYR A 396 -6.68 4.21 -41.63
C TYR A 396 -5.54 3.28 -42.10
N LEU A 397 -5.11 2.39 -41.20
CA LEU A 397 -4.22 1.30 -41.57
C LEU A 397 -5.04 0.30 -42.37
N ILE A 398 -4.97 0.40 -43.71
CA ILE A 398 -5.61 -0.57 -44.60
C ILE A 398 -4.89 -1.91 -44.42
N ILE A 399 -5.50 -2.77 -43.62
CA ILE A 399 -5.20 -4.21 -43.61
C ILE A 399 -6.01 -4.79 -44.76
N SER A 400 -5.36 -5.05 -45.89
CA SER A 400 -5.92 -5.92 -46.92
C SER A 400 -6.10 -7.32 -46.33
N GLU A 401 -7.27 -7.92 -46.52
CA GLU A 401 -7.55 -9.27 -46.03
C GLU A 401 -6.57 -10.27 -46.63
N MET A 402 -5.88 -11.02 -45.76
CA MET A 402 -5.30 -12.31 -46.11
C MET A 402 -6.15 -13.39 -45.46
N GLU A 403 -6.80 -14.22 -46.28
CA GLU A 403 -7.43 -15.44 -45.80
C GLU A 403 -6.35 -16.38 -45.25
N LEU A 404 -6.23 -16.46 -43.92
CA LEU A 404 -5.31 -17.38 -43.25
C LEU A 404 -5.89 -18.80 -43.24
N GLY A 405 -5.89 -19.42 -44.42
CA GLY A 405 -6.00 -20.87 -44.56
C GLY A 405 -4.80 -21.56 -43.90
N THR A 406 -5.11 -22.54 -43.04
CA THR A 406 -4.20 -23.41 -42.27
C THR A 406 -3.24 -22.73 -41.26
N ALA A 407 -2.98 -23.43 -40.16
CA ALA A 407 -2.19 -22.94 -39.04
C ALA A 407 -0.70 -23.25 -39.22
N PHE A 408 0.15 -22.26 -38.94
CA PHE A 408 1.61 -22.41 -38.90
C PHE A 408 2.07 -22.58 -37.44
N LEU A 409 2.70 -23.71 -37.12
CA LEU A 409 3.51 -23.82 -35.91
C LEU A 409 4.81 -23.03 -36.10
N VAL A 410 5.15 -22.20 -35.12
CA VAL A 410 6.49 -21.65 -34.94
C VAL A 410 7.12 -22.36 -33.74
N TYR A 411 8.31 -22.91 -33.95
CA TYR A 411 9.15 -23.56 -32.93
C TYR A 411 10.18 -22.55 -32.37
#